data_AF-A0A2J5HXR7-F1
#
_entry.id   AF-A0A2J5HXR7-F1
#
_cell.length_a   1.000
_cell.length_b   1.000
_cell.length_c   1.000
_cell.angle_alpha   90.00
_cell.angle_beta   90.00
_cell.angle_gamma   90.00
#
_symmetry.space_group_name_H-M   'P 1'
#
loop_
_entity.id
_entity.type
_entity.pdbx_description
1 polymer ?
#
loop_
_entity_poly.entity_id
_entity_poly.type
_entity_poly.pdbx_seq_one_letter_code
_entity_poly.pdbx_strand_id
1 'polypeptide(L)'
;MAYLNNAAAGDLAICWIFGIYVFVSYFCGILIGPIFDARGQRGLMLIGSVFLLIGTFTLGLCSEYYQFIFAFSVLSGIGNSFLFTPAMGAISHWFHVRRGEASGFAFTGSGFGGVLFPLIIQSLLPQVGWAWSTRIVGFVFLLLCALGVILCRSRLPPKRGAATSWRDMVPDPRIFKDGTGAMTVTTAGIFLLEWAYFIPVTYIPSYYLIRQGLLEGGSVSGAAAFAYRLLAILNAVSCFGRYLIGYIADKKGRYNTMIVSNLVCLAAVMGLWLPDALADTPPNKALLITFVVVFGFASGSNISLMPVCVGQLCATHDYGRYYASAYTVASIGCLTGIPIAGNLITSTGGGRRGYWGVILFAGLSYVTAFACFVWVRIRVKGWNMRTVW
;
A
#
# COMPACT_ATOMS: atom_id res chain seq x y z
N MET A 1 -27.41 -7.34 -1.95
CA MET A 1 -27.16 -8.37 -0.90
C MET A 1 -27.19 -9.80 -1.45
N ALA A 2 -28.09 -10.15 -2.38
CA ALA A 2 -28.17 -11.52 -2.93
C ALA A 2 -26.92 -11.98 -3.74
N TYR A 3 -26.19 -11.07 -4.36
CA TYR A 3 -25.01 -11.40 -5.18
C TYR A 3 -23.77 -11.81 -4.34
N LEU A 4 -23.71 -11.38 -3.07
CA LEU A 4 -22.62 -11.73 -2.14
C LEU A 4 -22.82 -13.12 -1.49
N ASN A 5 -23.97 -13.77 -1.72
CA ASN A 5 -24.30 -15.06 -1.10
C ASN A 5 -23.83 -16.28 -1.92
N ASN A 6 -23.39 -16.09 -3.16
CA ASN A 6 -22.68 -17.14 -3.91
C ASN A 6 -21.20 -17.08 -3.54
N ALA A 7 -20.78 -17.83 -2.53
CA ALA A 7 -19.48 -17.71 -1.87
C ALA A 7 -18.28 -17.65 -2.84
N ALA A 8 -18.19 -18.55 -3.83
CA ALA A 8 -17.03 -18.61 -4.72
C ALA A 8 -16.99 -17.50 -5.80
N ALA A 9 -18.15 -17.11 -6.34
CA ALA A 9 -18.24 -16.02 -7.33
C ALA A 9 -18.19 -14.64 -6.66
N GLY A 10 -18.69 -14.54 -5.43
CA GLY A 10 -18.64 -13.36 -4.59
C GLY A 10 -17.21 -13.00 -4.17
N ASP A 11 -16.40 -13.98 -3.76
CA ASP A 11 -15.03 -13.74 -3.28
C ASP A 11 -14.14 -13.11 -4.35
N LEU A 12 -14.16 -13.62 -5.59
CA LEU A 12 -13.39 -13.04 -6.70
C LEU A 12 -13.91 -11.66 -7.11
N ALA A 13 -15.23 -11.45 -7.10
CA ALA A 13 -15.84 -10.16 -7.40
C ALA A 13 -15.46 -9.09 -6.36
N ILE A 14 -15.38 -9.46 -5.09
CA ILE A 14 -14.91 -8.58 -4.01
C ILE A 14 -13.44 -8.19 -4.21
N CYS A 15 -12.58 -9.13 -4.62
CA CYS A 15 -11.18 -8.82 -4.93
C CYS A 15 -11.04 -7.76 -6.03
N TRP A 16 -11.90 -7.77 -7.06
CA TRP A 16 -11.90 -6.76 -8.11
C TRP A 16 -12.25 -5.36 -7.60
N ILE A 17 -13.19 -5.24 -6.66
CA ILE A 17 -13.53 -3.95 -6.03
C ILE A 17 -12.27 -3.34 -5.38
N PHE A 18 -11.55 -4.12 -4.56
CA PHE A 18 -10.33 -3.65 -3.92
C PHE A 18 -9.18 -3.40 -4.92
N GLY A 19 -9.01 -4.26 -5.92
CA GLY A 19 -7.99 -4.10 -6.96
C GLY A 19 -8.19 -2.82 -7.76
N ILE A 20 -9.44 -2.53 -8.19
CA ILE A 20 -9.79 -1.30 -8.91
C ILE A 20 -9.58 -0.08 -8.01
N TYR A 21 -9.94 -0.15 -6.71
CA TYR A 21 -9.72 0.95 -5.77
C TYR A 21 -8.23 1.34 -5.67
N VAL A 22 -7.34 0.37 -5.49
CA VAL A 22 -5.90 0.63 -5.39
C VAL A 22 -5.34 1.12 -6.74
N PHE A 23 -5.78 0.52 -7.85
CA PHE A 23 -5.42 0.96 -9.20
C PHE A 23 -5.76 2.43 -9.43
N VAL A 24 -7.02 2.82 -9.23
CA VAL A 24 -7.48 4.21 -9.42
C VAL A 24 -6.76 5.16 -8.48
N SER A 25 -6.55 4.75 -7.22
CA SER A 25 -5.82 5.54 -6.21
C SER A 25 -4.41 5.93 -6.65
N TYR A 26 -3.69 5.04 -7.33
CA TYR A 26 -2.33 5.32 -7.79
C TYR A 26 -2.29 5.87 -9.22
N PHE A 27 -3.15 5.40 -10.12
CA PHE A 27 -3.20 5.80 -11.52
C PHE A 27 -3.60 7.28 -11.70
N CYS A 28 -4.60 7.75 -10.95
CA CYS A 28 -4.99 9.17 -10.98
C CYS A 28 -3.88 10.10 -10.49
N GLY A 29 -2.89 9.57 -9.77
CA GLY A 29 -1.72 10.31 -9.28
C GLY A 29 -0.96 11.01 -10.41
N ILE A 30 -0.95 10.41 -11.62
CA ILE A 30 -0.19 10.93 -12.78
C ILE A 30 -0.53 12.39 -13.12
N LEU A 31 -1.80 12.78 -12.99
CA LEU A 31 -2.26 14.15 -13.24
C LEU A 31 -2.09 15.03 -12.00
N ILE A 32 -2.28 14.45 -10.82
CA ILE A 32 -2.32 15.18 -9.54
C ILE A 32 -0.92 15.64 -9.13
N GLY A 33 0.12 14.83 -9.38
CA GLY A 33 1.51 15.17 -9.06
C GLY A 33 1.99 16.47 -9.71
N PRO A 34 1.94 16.61 -11.04
CA PRO A 34 2.27 17.87 -11.73
C PRO A 34 1.43 19.06 -11.27
N ILE A 35 0.12 18.85 -11.04
CA ILE A 35 -0.77 19.92 -10.56
C ILE A 35 -0.40 20.35 -9.14
N PHE A 36 0.00 19.42 -8.28
CA PHE A 36 0.47 19.69 -6.92
C PHE A 36 1.74 20.55 -6.95
N ASP A 37 2.72 20.18 -7.77
CA ASP A 37 3.97 20.93 -7.89
C ASP A 37 3.74 22.35 -8.44
N ALA A 38 2.72 22.54 -9.30
CA ALA A 38 2.42 23.84 -9.92
C ALA A 38 1.50 24.75 -9.06
N ARG A 39 0.39 24.22 -8.55
CA ARG A 39 -0.70 25.00 -7.91
C ARG A 39 -0.75 24.83 -6.39
N GLY A 40 0.08 23.94 -5.83
CA GLY A 40 0.08 23.60 -4.41
C GLY A 40 -1.07 22.66 -4.03
N GLN A 41 -1.23 22.45 -2.73
CA GLN A 41 -1.95 21.28 -2.22
C GLN A 41 -3.41 21.49 -1.82
N ARG A 42 -3.80 22.69 -1.37
CA ARG A 42 -5.08 22.90 -0.67
C ARG A 42 -6.28 22.59 -1.57
N GLY A 43 -6.26 23.06 -2.81
CA GLY A 43 -7.33 22.79 -3.77
C GLY A 43 -7.47 21.31 -4.09
N LEU A 44 -6.34 20.60 -4.23
CA LEU A 44 -6.34 19.16 -4.49
C LEU A 44 -6.91 18.37 -3.31
N MET A 45 -6.50 18.68 -2.09
CA MET A 45 -7.01 18.00 -0.89
C MET A 45 -8.51 18.26 -0.66
N LEU A 46 -9.01 19.47 -0.96
CA LEU A 46 -10.44 19.77 -0.89
C LEU A 46 -11.25 18.93 -1.88
N ILE A 47 -10.81 18.88 -3.14
CA ILE A 47 -11.46 18.07 -4.17
C ILE A 47 -11.42 16.59 -3.76
N GLY A 48 -10.27 16.09 -3.31
CA GLY A 48 -10.13 14.70 -2.86
C GLY A 48 -11.04 14.36 -1.68
N SER A 49 -11.17 15.28 -0.72
CA SER A 49 -12.09 15.13 0.42
C SER A 49 -13.54 14.98 -0.05
N VAL A 50 -13.98 15.83 -0.99
CA VAL A 50 -15.35 15.76 -1.53
C VAL A 50 -15.61 14.42 -2.23
N PHE A 51 -14.71 13.98 -3.10
CA PHE A 51 -14.85 12.69 -3.80
C PHE A 51 -14.85 11.50 -2.84
N LEU A 52 -13.95 11.49 -1.85
CA LEU A 52 -13.88 10.44 -0.83
C LEU A 52 -15.17 10.38 0.01
N LEU A 53 -15.71 11.54 0.41
CA LEU A 53 -16.92 11.61 1.21
C LEU A 53 -18.15 11.18 0.42
N ILE A 54 -18.30 11.65 -0.83
CA ILE A 54 -19.40 11.21 -1.70
C ILE A 54 -19.35 9.69 -1.87
N GLY A 55 -18.19 9.13 -2.19
CA GLY A 55 -18.01 7.67 -2.30
C GLY A 55 -18.38 6.94 -1.01
N THR A 56 -17.93 7.44 0.15
CA THR A 56 -18.19 6.79 1.44
C THR A 56 -19.66 6.87 1.87
N PHE A 57 -20.31 8.03 1.70
CA PHE A 57 -21.72 8.21 2.07
C PHE A 57 -22.68 7.48 1.14
N THR A 58 -22.33 7.35 -0.14
CA THR A 58 -23.15 6.62 -1.12
C THR A 58 -23.06 5.10 -0.96
N LEU A 59 -22.01 4.56 -0.32
CA LEU A 59 -21.87 3.11 -0.06
C LEU A 59 -23.05 2.51 0.73
N GLY A 60 -23.65 3.28 1.63
CA GLY A 60 -24.82 2.83 2.39
C GLY A 60 -26.09 2.68 1.55
N LEU A 61 -26.12 3.24 0.34
CA LEU A 61 -27.26 3.21 -0.58
C LEU A 61 -27.08 2.18 -1.71
N CYS A 62 -25.90 1.58 -1.85
CA CYS A 62 -25.60 0.63 -2.92
C CYS A 62 -26.32 -0.71 -2.69
N SER A 63 -27.08 -1.16 -3.67
CA SER A 63 -27.72 -2.49 -3.70
C SER A 63 -27.06 -3.45 -4.70
N GLU A 64 -26.52 -2.90 -5.79
CA GLU A 64 -25.96 -3.63 -6.94
C GLU A 64 -24.43 -3.58 -7.00
N TYR A 65 -23.80 -4.62 -7.54
CA TYR A 65 -22.34 -4.75 -7.61
C TYR A 65 -21.65 -3.57 -8.32
N TYR A 66 -22.19 -3.11 -9.45
CA TYR A 66 -21.63 -1.99 -10.20
C TYR A 66 -21.68 -0.67 -9.39
N GLN A 67 -22.66 -0.52 -8.50
CA GLN A 67 -22.78 0.66 -7.64
C GLN A 67 -21.66 0.67 -6.59
N PHE A 68 -21.29 -0.49 -6.05
CA PHE A 68 -20.13 -0.62 -5.16
C PHE A 68 -18.81 -0.33 -5.87
N ILE A 69 -18.62 -0.81 -7.10
CA ILE A 69 -17.43 -0.46 -7.89
C ILE A 69 -17.34 1.06 -8.06
N PHE A 70 -18.42 1.70 -8.46
CA PHE A 70 -18.41 3.14 -8.71
C PHE A 70 -18.19 3.95 -7.42
N ALA A 71 -18.92 3.67 -6.35
CA ALA A 71 -18.85 4.41 -5.10
C ALA A 71 -17.54 4.18 -4.33
N PHE A 72 -17.16 2.91 -4.12
CA PHE A 72 -15.95 2.57 -3.38
C PHE A 72 -14.70 2.67 -4.26
N SER A 73 -14.69 2.02 -5.41
CA SER A 73 -13.44 1.86 -6.17
C SER A 73 -13.08 3.12 -6.95
N VAL A 74 -14.04 3.67 -7.68
CA VAL A 74 -13.79 4.84 -8.56
C VAL A 74 -13.82 6.14 -7.77
N LEU A 75 -14.94 6.50 -7.14
CA LEU A 75 -15.08 7.79 -6.44
C LEU A 75 -14.12 7.89 -5.26
N SER A 76 -14.10 6.90 -4.38
CA SER A 76 -13.20 6.93 -3.22
C SER A 76 -11.74 6.73 -3.63
N GLY A 77 -11.45 6.01 -4.72
CA GLY A 77 -10.10 5.88 -5.27
C GLY A 77 -9.56 7.20 -5.83
N ILE A 78 -10.37 7.92 -6.61
CA ILE A 78 -10.03 9.28 -7.07
C ILE A 78 -9.80 10.18 -5.85
N GLY A 79 -10.73 10.17 -4.89
CA GLY A 79 -10.61 10.95 -3.66
C GLY A 79 -9.31 10.67 -2.90
N ASN A 80 -8.96 9.39 -2.74
CA ASN A 80 -7.72 8.96 -2.11
C ASN A 80 -6.48 9.46 -2.87
N SER A 81 -6.47 9.41 -4.20
CA SER A 81 -5.36 9.91 -5.02
C SER A 81 -5.10 11.41 -4.80
N PHE A 82 -6.17 12.21 -4.74
CA PHE A 82 -6.16 13.65 -4.50
C PHE A 82 -5.79 14.05 -3.07
N LEU A 83 -5.93 13.13 -2.10
CA LEU A 83 -5.51 13.34 -0.72
C LEU A 83 -4.07 12.88 -0.49
N PHE A 84 -3.73 11.69 -0.98
CA PHE A 84 -2.48 11.01 -0.69
C PHE A 84 -1.28 11.64 -1.40
N THR A 85 -1.40 11.95 -2.70
CA THR A 85 -0.30 12.54 -3.47
C THR A 85 0.14 13.90 -2.90
N PRO A 86 -0.78 14.86 -2.62
CA PRO A 86 -0.41 16.13 -2.01
C PRO A 86 0.11 16.01 -0.58
N ALA A 87 -0.43 15.08 0.22
CA ALA A 87 0.07 14.84 1.58
C ALA A 87 1.53 14.37 1.57
N MET A 88 1.87 13.45 0.66
CA MET A 88 3.25 12.97 0.48
C MET A 88 4.19 14.07 -0.02
N GLY A 89 3.72 14.92 -0.94
CA GLY A 89 4.49 16.08 -1.39
C GLY A 89 4.68 17.14 -0.30
N ALA A 90 3.68 17.35 0.57
CA ALA A 90 3.82 18.27 1.69
C ALA A 90 4.95 17.85 2.63
N ILE A 91 5.03 16.55 2.96
CA ILE A 91 6.08 16.00 3.83
C ILE A 91 7.46 16.22 3.20
N SER A 92 7.62 15.97 1.90
CA SER A 92 8.89 16.17 1.21
C SER A 92 9.33 17.63 1.15
N HIS A 93 8.38 18.57 1.06
CA HIS A 93 8.65 20.01 1.07
C HIS A 93 9.15 20.52 2.44
N TRP A 94 8.63 19.95 3.55
CA TRP A 94 9.04 20.35 4.89
C TRP A 94 10.32 19.68 5.36
N PHE A 95 10.46 18.38 5.12
CA PHE A 95 11.51 17.54 5.68
C PHE A 95 12.46 17.06 4.59
N HIS A 96 13.63 17.71 4.48
CA HIS A 96 14.69 17.27 3.58
C HIS A 96 15.63 16.25 4.24
N VAL A 97 16.11 16.54 5.46
CA VAL A 97 17.07 15.70 6.20
C VAL A 97 16.37 14.52 6.87
N ARG A 98 15.33 14.78 7.67
CA ARG A 98 14.55 13.76 8.42
C ARG A 98 13.33 13.26 7.65
N ARG A 99 13.51 13.02 6.36
CA ARG A 99 12.40 12.71 5.44
C ARG A 99 11.86 11.30 5.68
N GLY A 100 12.74 10.33 5.91
CA GLY A 100 12.37 8.95 6.23
C GLY A 100 11.56 8.85 7.51
N GLU A 101 11.99 9.54 8.57
CA GLU A 101 11.28 9.59 9.85
C GLU A 101 9.89 10.25 9.70
N ALA A 102 9.82 11.41 9.04
CA ALA A 102 8.56 12.14 8.85
C ALA A 102 7.56 11.35 7.98
N SER A 103 8.03 10.74 6.88
CA SER A 103 7.19 9.86 6.06
C SER A 103 6.76 8.63 6.85
N GLY A 104 7.67 7.95 7.55
CA GLY A 104 7.34 6.79 8.39
C GLY A 104 6.27 7.08 9.43
N PHE A 105 6.37 8.22 10.13
CA PHE A 105 5.37 8.66 11.09
C PHE A 105 4.00 8.90 10.42
N ALA A 106 3.97 9.60 9.27
CA ALA A 106 2.72 9.81 8.53
C ALA A 106 2.06 8.50 8.07
N PHE A 107 2.85 7.54 7.57
CA PHE A 107 2.36 6.22 7.15
C PHE A 107 1.94 5.32 8.31
N THR A 108 2.31 5.64 9.55
CA THR A 108 1.81 4.94 10.73
C THR A 108 0.28 5.04 10.82
N GLY A 109 -0.29 6.15 10.32
CA GLY A 109 -1.74 6.35 10.23
C GLY A 109 -2.48 5.26 9.44
N SER A 110 -1.86 4.66 8.41
CA SER A 110 -2.54 3.58 7.65
C SER A 110 -2.64 2.27 8.45
N GLY A 111 -1.67 1.98 9.32
CA GLY A 111 -1.75 0.82 10.21
C GLY A 111 -2.81 1.02 11.31
N PHE A 112 -2.90 2.23 11.87
CA PHE A 112 -3.99 2.59 12.79
C PHE A 112 -5.36 2.50 12.12
N GLY A 113 -5.50 3.04 10.90
CA GLY A 113 -6.76 2.94 10.13
C GLY A 113 -7.16 1.50 9.85
N GLY A 114 -6.20 0.64 9.50
CA GLY A 114 -6.43 -0.79 9.26
C GLY A 114 -6.95 -1.57 10.47
N VAL A 115 -6.75 -1.06 11.69
CA VAL A 115 -7.32 -1.65 12.93
C VAL A 115 -8.61 -0.94 13.34
N LEU A 116 -8.63 0.39 13.26
CA LEU A 116 -9.75 1.21 13.73
C LEU A 116 -11.03 0.99 12.93
N PHE A 117 -10.97 1.07 11.59
CA PHE A 117 -12.18 1.01 10.76
C PHE A 117 -12.88 -0.35 10.78
N PRO A 118 -12.18 -1.50 10.73
CA PRO A 118 -12.83 -2.80 10.89
C PRO A 118 -13.52 -2.95 12.25
N LEU A 119 -12.94 -2.45 13.34
CA LEU A 119 -13.54 -2.51 14.69
C LEU A 119 -14.81 -1.62 14.79
N ILE A 120 -14.75 -0.41 14.22
CA ILE A 120 -15.91 0.47 14.12
C ILE A 120 -17.05 -0.23 13.38
N ILE A 121 -16.78 -0.76 12.18
CA ILE A 121 -17.80 -1.44 11.38
C ILE A 121 -18.32 -2.69 12.11
N GLN A 122 -17.43 -3.55 12.65
CA GLN A 122 -17.83 -4.78 13.34
C GLN A 122 -18.75 -4.52 14.54
N SER A 123 -18.49 -3.46 15.31
CA SER A 123 -19.30 -3.11 16.47
C SER A 123 -20.63 -2.44 16.12
N LEU A 124 -20.67 -1.65 15.03
CA LEU A 124 -21.85 -0.89 14.61
C LEU A 124 -22.81 -1.72 13.74
N LEU A 125 -22.29 -2.64 12.94
CA LEU A 125 -23.08 -3.44 12.01
C LEU A 125 -24.27 -4.18 12.67
N PRO A 126 -24.13 -4.83 13.85
CA PRO A 126 -25.27 -5.44 14.53
C PRO A 126 -26.24 -4.44 15.20
N GLN A 127 -25.81 -3.20 15.46
CA GLN A 127 -26.61 -2.20 16.20
C GLN A 127 -27.43 -1.30 15.27
N VAL A 128 -26.82 -0.81 14.20
CA VAL A 128 -27.40 0.22 13.31
C VAL A 128 -27.49 -0.21 11.85
N GLY A 129 -27.00 -1.41 11.52
CA GLY A 129 -27.00 -1.96 10.16
C GLY A 129 -25.95 -1.34 9.23
N TRP A 130 -25.87 -1.88 8.00
CA TRP A 130 -24.85 -1.50 7.00
C TRP A 130 -24.87 -0.02 6.63
N ALA A 131 -26.05 0.52 6.29
CA ALA A 131 -26.19 1.87 5.76
C ALA A 131 -25.76 2.95 6.76
N TRP A 132 -26.08 2.81 8.05
CA TRP A 132 -25.66 3.75 9.07
C TRP A 132 -24.20 3.54 9.50
N SER A 133 -23.71 2.29 9.49
CA SER A 133 -22.30 2.00 9.78
C SER A 133 -21.37 2.71 8.80
N THR A 134 -21.66 2.68 7.50
CA THR A 134 -20.86 3.37 6.48
C THR A 134 -20.94 4.89 6.58
N ARG A 135 -22.11 5.44 6.95
CA ARG A 135 -22.27 6.88 7.22
C ARG A 135 -21.45 7.35 8.42
N ILE A 136 -21.42 6.57 9.51
CA ILE A 136 -20.60 6.88 10.68
C ILE A 136 -19.11 6.93 10.31
N VAL A 137 -18.63 5.96 9.52
CA VAL A 137 -17.27 6.00 8.95
C VAL A 137 -17.07 7.24 8.08
N GLY A 138 -18.06 7.63 7.27
CA GLY A 138 -18.04 8.87 6.49
C GLY A 138 -17.88 10.13 7.34
N PHE A 139 -18.55 10.22 8.50
CA PHE A 139 -18.37 11.34 9.43
C PHE A 139 -16.97 11.37 10.06
N VAL A 140 -16.39 10.21 10.35
CA VAL A 140 -15.00 10.12 10.82
C VAL A 140 -14.04 10.61 9.73
N PHE A 141 -14.23 10.19 8.48
CA PHE A 141 -13.44 10.70 7.36
C PHE A 141 -13.63 12.19 7.14
N LEU A 142 -14.83 12.74 7.33
CA LEU A 142 -15.08 14.18 7.23
C LEU A 142 -14.21 14.96 8.22
N LEU A 143 -14.18 14.54 9.48
CA LEU A 143 -13.35 15.15 10.51
C LEU A 143 -11.86 15.06 10.16
N LEU A 144 -11.38 13.87 9.78
CA LEU A 144 -9.98 13.66 9.42
C LEU A 144 -9.55 14.45 8.18
N CYS A 145 -10.42 14.53 7.16
CA CYS A 145 -10.17 15.31 5.96
C CYS A 145 -10.17 16.80 6.25
N ALA A 146 -11.10 17.30 7.07
CA ALA A 146 -11.14 18.70 7.48
C ALA A 146 -9.86 19.09 8.23
N LEU A 147 -9.43 18.27 9.19
CA LEU A 147 -8.15 18.45 9.88
C LEU A 147 -6.97 18.39 8.91
N GLY A 148 -6.97 17.44 7.97
CA GLY A 148 -5.96 17.30 6.93
C GLY A 148 -5.82 18.56 6.08
N VAL A 149 -6.92 19.14 5.61
CA VAL A 149 -6.94 20.36 4.78
C VAL A 149 -6.43 21.58 5.56
N ILE A 150 -6.78 21.69 6.85
CA ILE A 150 -6.37 22.83 7.70
C ILE A 150 -4.89 22.74 8.09
N LEU A 151 -4.45 21.55 8.50
CA LEU A 151 -3.13 21.31 9.08
C LEU A 151 -2.06 21.08 8.03
N CYS A 152 -2.36 20.39 6.93
CA CYS A 152 -1.39 20.23 5.85
C CYS A 152 -1.18 21.60 5.20
N ARG A 153 0.05 22.12 5.26
CA ARG A 153 0.49 23.31 4.50
C ARG A 153 1.69 22.98 3.62
N SER A 154 1.72 23.46 2.37
CA SER A 154 2.92 23.35 1.52
C SER A 154 3.89 24.44 1.93
N ARG A 155 5.16 24.08 2.10
CA ARG A 155 6.23 25.04 2.42
C ARG A 155 6.70 25.82 1.20
N LEU A 156 6.83 25.13 0.06
CA LEU A 156 7.36 25.76 -1.16
C LEU A 156 6.28 26.65 -1.79
N PRO A 157 6.63 27.90 -2.17
CA PRO A 157 5.71 28.75 -2.90
C PRO A 157 5.37 28.07 -4.24
N PRO A 158 4.09 28.07 -4.66
CA PRO A 158 3.73 27.59 -5.98
C PRO A 158 4.53 28.36 -7.03
N LYS A 159 4.89 27.75 -8.16
CA LYS A 159 5.48 28.44 -9.31
C LYS A 159 4.49 29.50 -9.80
N ARG A 160 4.50 30.71 -9.23
CA ARG A 160 3.62 31.82 -9.59
C ARG A 160 4.32 32.67 -10.65
N GLY A 161 3.79 32.64 -11.87
CA GLY A 161 4.20 33.48 -13.00
C GLY A 161 3.74 32.90 -14.33
N ALA A 162 3.89 33.66 -15.42
CA ALA A 162 3.57 33.27 -16.81
C ALA A 162 4.30 32.00 -17.35
N ALA A 163 5.01 31.28 -16.47
CA ALA A 163 5.85 30.13 -16.75
C ALA A 163 5.23 28.77 -16.36
N THR A 164 4.04 28.70 -15.74
CA THR A 164 3.31 27.42 -15.63
C THR A 164 2.50 27.18 -16.89
N SER A 165 3.15 26.68 -17.94
CA SER A 165 2.43 26.26 -19.15
C SER A 165 1.53 25.06 -18.82
N TRP A 166 0.45 24.84 -19.57
CA TRP A 166 -0.32 23.58 -19.47
C TRP A 166 0.60 22.36 -19.61
N ARG A 167 1.67 22.49 -20.40
CA ARG A 167 2.71 21.46 -20.60
C ARG A 167 3.46 21.08 -19.32
N ASP A 168 3.57 21.98 -18.34
CA ASP A 168 4.12 21.71 -17.01
C ASP A 168 3.15 20.96 -16.09
N MET A 169 1.88 20.85 -16.46
CA MET A 169 0.87 20.12 -15.70
C MET A 169 0.59 18.73 -16.31
N VAL A 170 1.34 18.35 -17.35
CA VAL A 170 1.20 17.08 -18.06
C VAL A 170 2.33 16.13 -17.64
N PRO A 171 2.08 14.81 -17.57
CA PRO A 171 3.12 13.82 -17.29
C PRO A 171 4.24 13.89 -18.33
N ASP A 172 5.50 13.97 -17.89
CA ASP A 172 6.65 13.97 -18.78
C ASP A 172 7.35 12.60 -18.77
N PRO A 173 7.24 11.78 -19.84
CA PRO A 173 7.91 10.48 -19.91
C PRO A 173 9.44 10.59 -19.96
N ARG A 174 10.00 11.80 -20.15
CA ARG A 174 11.45 12.04 -20.09
C ARG A 174 12.03 11.79 -18.70
N ILE A 175 11.21 11.77 -17.65
CA ILE A 175 11.60 11.38 -16.28
C ILE A 175 12.25 9.99 -16.24
N PHE A 176 11.83 9.08 -17.13
CA PHE A 176 12.40 7.72 -17.25
C PHE A 176 13.61 7.64 -18.19
N LYS A 177 13.95 8.75 -18.86
CA LYS A 177 15.04 8.87 -19.86
C LYS A 177 16.06 9.92 -19.43
N ASP A 178 16.38 9.95 -18.14
CA ASP A 178 17.36 10.85 -17.53
C ASP A 178 18.82 10.48 -17.84
N GLY A 179 19.06 9.43 -18.62
CA GLY A 179 20.39 8.91 -18.97
C GLY A 179 21.03 8.04 -17.89
N THR A 180 20.58 8.11 -16.64
CA THR A 180 21.07 7.26 -15.54
C THR A 180 20.30 5.94 -15.45
N GLY A 181 19.03 5.94 -15.86
CA GLY A 181 18.13 4.80 -15.73
C GLY A 181 17.72 4.50 -14.27
N ALA A 182 18.18 5.31 -13.31
CA ALA A 182 17.92 5.09 -11.88
C ALA A 182 16.42 5.16 -11.57
N MET A 183 15.71 6.10 -12.19
CA MET A 183 14.27 6.26 -12.01
C MET A 183 13.47 5.07 -12.56
N THR A 184 13.83 4.59 -13.75
CA THR A 184 13.18 3.44 -14.39
C THR A 184 13.37 2.16 -13.58
N VAL A 185 14.61 1.89 -13.13
CA VAL A 185 14.90 0.69 -12.33
C VAL A 185 14.31 0.79 -10.92
N THR A 186 14.30 1.98 -10.31
CA THR A 186 13.60 2.20 -9.03
C THR A 186 12.09 1.96 -9.16
N THR A 187 11.49 2.43 -10.25
CA THR A 187 10.06 2.23 -10.52
C THR A 187 9.73 0.75 -10.75
N ALA A 188 10.57 0.02 -11.48
CA ALA A 188 10.43 -1.43 -11.62
C ALA A 188 10.56 -2.15 -10.26
N GLY A 189 11.51 -1.73 -9.42
CA GLY A 189 11.66 -2.26 -8.06
C GLY A 189 10.45 -1.99 -7.17
N ILE A 190 9.85 -0.79 -7.25
CA ILE A 190 8.60 -0.44 -6.55
C ILE A 190 7.44 -1.31 -7.02
N PHE A 191 7.26 -1.45 -8.34
CA PHE A 191 6.22 -2.32 -8.91
C PHE A 191 6.30 -3.75 -8.38
N LEU A 192 7.51 -4.32 -8.34
CA LEU A 192 7.76 -5.67 -7.84
C LEU A 192 7.59 -5.77 -6.31
N LEU A 193 7.95 -4.73 -5.57
CA LEU A 193 7.66 -4.67 -4.13
C LEU A 193 6.16 -4.62 -3.84
N GLU A 194 5.36 -3.91 -4.64
CA GLU A 194 3.91 -3.87 -4.46
C GLU A 194 3.30 -5.26 -4.67
N TRP A 195 3.73 -6.00 -5.71
CA TRP A 195 3.38 -7.41 -5.86
C TRP A 195 3.72 -8.22 -4.62
N ALA A 196 4.97 -8.15 -4.17
CA ALA A 196 5.46 -8.94 -3.06
C ALA A 196 4.76 -8.59 -1.73
N TYR A 197 4.40 -7.32 -1.53
CA TYR A 197 3.79 -6.81 -0.30
C TYR A 197 2.32 -7.21 -0.16
N PHE A 198 1.51 -6.97 -1.20
CA PHE A 198 0.06 -7.17 -1.09
C PHE A 198 -0.32 -8.65 -0.97
N ILE A 199 0.54 -9.56 -1.44
CA ILE A 199 0.30 -11.00 -1.37
C ILE A 199 0.18 -11.49 0.08
N PRO A 200 1.19 -11.43 0.96
CA PRO A 200 1.03 -11.87 2.35
C PRO A 200 -0.09 -11.13 3.06
N VAL A 201 -0.21 -9.81 2.88
CA VAL A 201 -1.23 -9.01 3.57
C VAL A 201 -2.65 -9.48 3.24
N THR A 202 -2.91 -9.82 1.98
CA THR A 202 -4.22 -10.29 1.52
C THR A 202 -4.47 -11.74 1.91
N TYR A 203 -3.46 -12.60 1.81
CA TYR A 203 -3.60 -14.05 1.87
C TYR A 203 -3.29 -14.68 3.24
N ILE A 204 -2.70 -13.96 4.20
CA ILE A 204 -2.44 -14.49 5.55
C ILE A 204 -3.72 -14.97 6.25
N PRO A 205 -4.84 -14.22 6.26
CA PRO A 205 -6.06 -14.69 6.93
C PRO A 205 -6.63 -15.97 6.31
N SER A 206 -6.72 -16.03 4.98
CA SER A 206 -7.20 -17.22 4.26
C SER A 206 -6.26 -18.41 4.43
N TYR A 207 -4.95 -18.17 4.40
CA TYR A 207 -3.94 -19.18 4.69
C TYR A 207 -4.10 -19.78 6.10
N TYR A 208 -4.32 -18.95 7.13
CA TYR A 208 -4.53 -19.43 8.49
C TYR A 208 -5.78 -20.31 8.60
N LEU A 209 -6.88 -19.94 7.93
CA LEU A 209 -8.13 -20.71 7.94
C LEU A 209 -7.94 -22.10 7.29
N ILE A 210 -7.27 -22.14 6.13
CA ILE A 210 -6.94 -23.39 5.44
C ILE A 210 -5.99 -24.25 6.28
N ARG A 211 -5.00 -23.63 6.92
CA ARG A 211 -4.05 -24.30 7.82
C ARG A 211 -4.71 -24.99 9.01
N GLN A 212 -5.88 -24.53 9.45
CA GLN A 212 -6.64 -25.15 10.54
C GLN A 212 -7.66 -26.20 10.07
N GLY A 213 -7.81 -26.43 8.75
CA GLY A 213 -8.81 -27.37 8.21
C GLY A 213 -10.27 -26.89 8.34
N LEU A 214 -10.48 -25.60 8.60
CA LEU A 214 -11.79 -25.06 9.01
C LEU A 214 -12.70 -24.63 7.85
N LEU A 215 -12.23 -24.72 6.61
CA LEU A 215 -13.06 -24.47 5.43
C LEU A 215 -13.90 -25.69 5.02
N GLU A 216 -13.64 -26.88 5.58
CA GLU A 216 -14.25 -28.14 5.13
C GLU A 216 -15.37 -28.69 6.04
N GLY A 217 -15.69 -28.10 7.22
CA GLY A 217 -16.89 -28.60 7.94
C GLY A 217 -17.08 -28.34 9.44
N GLY A 218 -16.74 -27.17 10.02
CA GLY A 218 -17.06 -26.96 11.44
C GLY A 218 -17.00 -25.51 11.91
N SER A 219 -18.04 -25.10 12.64
CA SER A 219 -18.27 -23.82 13.33
C SER A 219 -17.15 -22.77 13.26
N VAL A 220 -17.43 -21.68 12.54
CA VAL A 220 -16.55 -20.51 12.26
C VAL A 220 -16.19 -19.67 13.51
N SER A 221 -16.63 -20.06 14.70
CA SER A 221 -16.47 -19.25 15.91
C SER A 221 -15.12 -19.47 16.60
N GLY A 222 -14.27 -18.44 16.65
CA GLY A 222 -13.00 -18.42 17.40
C GLY A 222 -11.74 -18.42 16.53
N ALA A 223 -11.65 -19.31 15.52
CA ALA A 223 -10.47 -19.37 14.65
C ALA A 223 -10.46 -18.29 13.56
N ALA A 224 -11.62 -17.93 12.99
CA ALA A 224 -11.74 -16.78 12.11
C ALA A 224 -11.34 -15.48 12.83
N ALA A 225 -11.73 -15.35 14.12
CA ALA A 225 -11.29 -14.23 14.94
C ALA A 225 -9.76 -14.18 15.09
N PHE A 226 -9.08 -15.33 15.18
CA PHE A 226 -7.61 -15.36 15.21
C PHE A 226 -6.97 -14.98 13.87
N ALA A 227 -7.54 -15.41 12.74
CA ALA A 227 -7.07 -15.02 11.40
C ALA A 227 -7.05 -13.49 11.23
N TYR A 228 -8.14 -12.82 11.63
CA TYR A 228 -8.21 -11.36 11.59
C TYR A 228 -7.31 -10.69 12.64
N ARG A 229 -7.11 -11.33 13.81
CA ARG A 229 -6.10 -10.86 14.80
C ARG A 229 -4.69 -10.89 14.24
N LEU A 230 -4.32 -11.87 13.39
CA LEU A 230 -3.00 -11.88 12.73
C LEU A 230 -2.81 -10.66 11.83
N LEU A 231 -3.85 -10.26 11.07
CA LEU A 231 -3.79 -9.05 10.25
C LEU A 231 -3.69 -7.78 11.12
N ALA A 232 -4.40 -7.74 12.26
CA ALA A 232 -4.27 -6.65 13.22
C ALA A 232 -2.86 -6.58 13.82
N ILE A 233 -2.25 -7.72 14.18
CA ILE A 233 -0.86 -7.81 14.65
C ILE A 233 0.09 -7.32 13.55
N LEU A 234 -0.09 -7.75 12.30
CA LEU A 234 0.70 -7.32 11.16
C LEU A 234 0.70 -5.79 11.04
N ASN A 235 -0.49 -5.18 11.05
CA ASN A 235 -0.64 -3.72 10.95
C ASN A 235 -0.05 -2.99 12.16
N ALA A 236 -0.21 -3.52 13.37
CA ALA A 236 0.36 -2.95 14.58
C ALA A 236 1.90 -2.97 14.54
N VAL A 237 2.51 -4.09 14.16
CA VAL A 237 3.97 -4.18 14.05
C VAL A 237 4.50 -3.34 12.87
N SER A 238 3.73 -3.24 11.79
CA SER A 238 4.01 -2.37 10.64
C SER A 238 4.11 -0.89 11.03
N CYS A 239 3.27 -0.42 11.94
CA CYS A 239 3.38 0.93 12.53
C CYS A 239 4.75 1.18 13.16
N PHE A 240 5.24 0.25 13.99
CA PHE A 240 6.56 0.36 14.62
C PHE A 240 7.70 0.29 13.59
N GLY A 241 7.58 -0.60 12.60
CA GLY A 241 8.53 -0.71 11.49
C GLY A 241 8.70 0.60 10.74
N ARG A 242 7.58 1.19 10.29
CA ARG A 242 7.54 2.46 9.54
C ARG A 242 8.29 3.59 10.23
N TYR A 243 8.06 3.77 11.53
CA TYR A 243 8.74 4.82 12.30
C TYR A 243 10.22 4.49 12.51
N LEU A 244 10.53 3.32 13.07
CA LEU A 244 11.89 2.98 13.50
C LEU A 244 12.85 2.83 12.30
N ILE A 245 12.42 2.14 11.25
CA ILE A 245 13.24 1.97 10.05
C ILE A 245 13.32 3.28 9.27
N GLY A 246 12.26 4.11 9.27
CA GLY A 246 12.33 5.48 8.73
C GLY A 246 13.40 6.33 9.41
N TYR A 247 13.48 6.27 10.74
CA TYR A 247 14.54 6.92 11.52
C TYR A 247 15.95 6.37 11.19
N ILE A 248 16.08 5.04 11.07
CA ILE A 248 17.36 4.41 10.68
C ILE A 248 17.76 4.81 9.25
N ALA A 249 16.80 4.93 8.33
CA ALA A 249 17.02 5.28 6.94
C ALA A 249 17.64 6.67 6.78
N ASP A 250 17.22 7.64 7.58
CA ASP A 250 17.82 8.97 7.55
C ASP A 250 19.26 9.01 8.08
N LYS A 251 19.68 8.01 8.88
CA LYS A 251 21.07 7.93 9.41
C LYS A 251 22.00 7.03 8.58
N LYS A 252 21.49 5.89 8.10
CA LYS A 252 22.29 4.85 7.43
C LYS A 252 22.14 4.87 5.91
N GLY A 253 21.30 5.75 5.37
CA GLY A 253 20.99 5.87 3.96
C GLY A 253 19.67 5.19 3.63
N ARG A 254 18.87 5.85 2.80
CA ARG A 254 17.49 5.44 2.50
C ARG A 254 17.45 4.20 1.61
N TYR A 255 18.26 4.18 0.55
CA TYR A 255 18.41 2.99 -0.30
C TYR A 255 19.05 1.81 0.44
N ASN A 256 20.08 2.05 1.26
CA ASN A 256 20.73 0.98 2.03
C ASN A 256 19.72 0.32 2.98
N THR A 257 18.90 1.13 3.64
CA THR A 257 17.88 0.64 4.57
C THR A 257 16.74 -0.08 3.85
N MET A 258 16.32 0.41 2.67
CA MET A 258 15.38 -0.30 1.80
C MET A 258 15.90 -1.68 1.40
N ILE A 259 17.17 -1.78 1.00
CA ILE A 259 17.80 -3.06 0.59
C ILE A 259 17.80 -4.05 1.76
N VAL A 260 18.19 -3.62 2.97
CA VAL A 260 18.19 -4.49 4.16
C VAL A 260 16.78 -4.90 4.56
N SER A 261 15.84 -3.96 4.56
CA SER A 261 14.43 -4.24 4.89
C SER A 261 13.79 -5.22 3.91
N ASN A 262 14.08 -5.05 2.61
CA ASN A 262 13.65 -5.98 1.58
C ASN A 262 14.24 -7.38 1.78
N LEU A 263 15.54 -7.48 2.10
CA LEU A 263 16.19 -8.77 2.39
C LEU A 263 15.54 -9.48 3.60
N VAL A 264 15.16 -8.74 4.64
CA VAL A 264 14.44 -9.30 5.80
C VAL A 264 13.04 -9.79 5.39
N CYS A 265 12.33 -9.07 4.52
CA CYS A 265 11.05 -9.54 3.97
C CYS A 265 11.22 -10.83 3.17
N LEU A 266 12.24 -10.89 2.31
CA LEU A 266 12.56 -12.09 1.53
C LEU A 266 12.88 -13.28 2.44
N ALA A 267 13.71 -13.07 3.46
CA ALA A 267 14.06 -14.11 4.43
C ALA A 267 12.83 -14.57 5.23
N ALA A 268 11.90 -13.67 5.58
CA ALA A 268 10.65 -14.04 6.24
C ALA A 268 9.74 -14.86 5.32
N VAL A 269 9.56 -14.45 4.06
CA VAL A 269 8.71 -15.15 3.09
C VAL A 269 9.28 -16.54 2.75
N MET A 270 10.57 -16.62 2.39
CA MET A 270 11.19 -17.88 1.97
C MET A 270 11.62 -18.76 3.15
N GLY A 271 11.97 -18.17 4.29
CA GLY A 271 12.52 -18.88 5.45
C GLY A 271 11.52 -19.19 6.55
N LEU A 272 10.38 -18.49 6.62
CA LEU A 272 9.32 -18.76 7.61
C LEU A 272 8.02 -19.21 6.93
N TRP A 273 7.53 -18.49 5.93
CA TRP A 273 6.24 -18.83 5.32
C TRP A 273 6.29 -20.08 4.43
N LEU A 274 7.34 -20.21 3.60
CA LEU A 274 7.48 -21.37 2.71
C LEU A 274 7.61 -22.70 3.49
N PRO A 275 8.44 -22.80 4.56
CA PRO A 275 8.48 -24.01 5.38
C PRO A 275 7.16 -24.31 6.09
N ASP A 276 6.42 -23.28 6.56
CA ASP A 276 5.09 -23.49 7.17
C ASP A 276 4.10 -24.08 6.17
N ALA A 277 4.20 -23.74 4.89
CA ALA A 277 3.32 -24.26 3.84
C ALA A 277 3.66 -25.70 3.45
N LEU A 278 4.95 -26.06 3.44
CA LEU A 278 5.43 -27.35 2.95
C LEU A 278 5.50 -28.44 4.03
N ALA A 279 5.71 -28.08 5.31
CA ALA A 279 5.89 -29.03 6.41
C ALA A 279 4.78 -30.10 6.45
N ASP A 280 5.08 -31.38 6.72
CA ASP A 280 4.08 -32.45 6.73
C ASP A 280 3.03 -32.28 7.84
N THR A 281 3.47 -31.87 9.03
CA THR A 281 2.60 -31.47 10.15
C THR A 281 2.57 -29.95 10.26
N PRO A 282 1.40 -29.32 10.48
CA PRO A 282 1.35 -27.88 10.71
C PRO A 282 2.13 -27.57 11.99
N PRO A 283 3.23 -26.80 11.93
CA PRO A 283 4.00 -26.50 13.12
C PRO A 283 3.17 -25.65 14.09
N ASN A 284 3.65 -25.49 15.33
CA ASN A 284 3.01 -24.61 16.31
C ASN A 284 2.68 -23.23 15.69
N LYS A 285 1.60 -22.57 16.13
CA LYS A 285 1.19 -21.23 15.67
C LYS A 285 2.32 -20.20 15.77
N ALA A 286 3.31 -20.47 16.62
CA ALA A 286 4.54 -19.70 16.78
C ALA A 286 5.20 -19.31 15.45
N LEU A 287 5.38 -20.24 14.50
CA LEU A 287 6.13 -19.96 13.28
C LEU A 287 5.41 -18.97 12.36
N LEU A 288 4.08 -19.10 12.24
CA LEU A 288 3.25 -18.14 11.51
C LEU A 288 3.18 -16.78 12.22
N ILE A 289 3.10 -16.76 13.55
CA ILE A 289 3.12 -15.50 14.33
C ILE A 289 4.48 -14.80 14.15
N THR A 290 5.59 -15.54 14.22
CA THR A 290 6.93 -15.00 13.97
C THR A 290 7.03 -14.44 12.55
N PHE A 291 6.50 -15.13 11.54
CA PHE A 291 6.41 -14.60 10.18
C PHE A 291 5.65 -13.28 10.15
N VAL A 292 4.43 -13.23 10.71
CA VAL A 292 3.59 -12.03 10.74
C VAL A 292 4.30 -10.84 11.41
N VAL A 293 5.02 -11.07 12.51
CA VAL A 293 5.75 -10.03 13.23
C VAL A 293 6.96 -9.54 12.43
N VAL A 294 7.82 -10.46 11.97
CA VAL A 294 9.04 -10.10 11.22
C VAL A 294 8.69 -9.44 9.88
N PHE A 295 7.75 -10.06 9.15
CA PHE A 295 7.27 -9.52 7.89
C PHE A 295 6.56 -8.18 8.11
N GLY A 296 5.65 -8.06 9.08
CA GLY A 296 4.95 -6.80 9.36
C GLY A 296 5.91 -5.64 9.65
N PHE A 297 6.94 -5.89 10.46
CA PHE A 297 7.97 -4.91 10.79
C PHE A 297 8.76 -4.43 9.56
N ALA A 298 9.29 -5.37 8.77
CA ALA A 298 10.11 -5.04 7.61
C ALA A 298 9.27 -4.49 6.43
N SER A 299 8.12 -5.11 6.15
CA SER A 299 7.26 -4.74 5.03
C SER A 299 6.63 -3.34 5.18
N GLY A 300 6.26 -2.97 6.41
CA GLY A 300 5.75 -1.63 6.71
C GLY A 300 6.71 -0.53 6.28
N SER A 301 7.99 -0.79 6.53
CA SER A 301 9.09 0.14 6.25
C SER A 301 9.32 0.32 4.76
N ASN A 302 9.16 -0.74 3.97
CA ASN A 302 9.27 -0.67 2.52
C ASN A 302 8.24 0.34 1.96
N ILE A 303 6.97 0.28 2.39
CA ILE A 303 5.93 1.21 1.92
C ILE A 303 6.30 2.66 2.23
N SER A 304 6.78 2.95 3.45
CA SER A 304 7.14 4.32 3.82
C SER A 304 8.42 4.82 3.14
N LEU A 305 9.34 3.92 2.74
CA LEU A 305 10.62 4.27 2.14
C LEU A 305 10.57 4.40 0.62
N MET A 306 9.69 3.68 -0.08
CA MET A 306 9.51 3.79 -1.53
C MET A 306 9.35 5.26 -2.01
N PRO A 307 8.45 6.08 -1.45
CA PRO A 307 8.34 7.49 -1.83
C PRO A 307 9.60 8.30 -1.51
N VAL A 308 10.28 7.95 -0.42
CA VAL A 308 11.48 8.64 0.03
C VAL A 308 12.66 8.36 -0.91
N CYS A 309 12.78 7.12 -1.40
CA CYS A 309 13.77 6.72 -2.42
C CYS A 309 13.53 7.44 -3.74
N VAL A 310 12.28 7.49 -4.24
CA VAL A 310 11.93 8.26 -5.45
C VAL A 310 12.32 9.73 -5.27
N GLY A 311 12.07 10.27 -4.07
CA GLY A 311 12.40 11.64 -3.74
C GLY A 311 13.90 11.97 -3.64
N GLN A 312 14.79 10.99 -3.72
CA GLN A 312 16.25 11.22 -3.83
C GLN A 312 16.73 11.30 -5.27
N LEU A 313 15.91 10.87 -6.23
CA LEU A 313 16.22 10.90 -7.65
C LEU A 313 15.79 12.20 -8.33
N CYS A 314 15.07 13.06 -7.61
CA CYS A 314 14.52 14.31 -8.13
C CYS A 314 14.81 15.48 -7.21
N ALA A 315 14.72 16.70 -7.76
CA ALA A 315 14.66 17.90 -6.94
C ALA A 315 13.36 17.90 -6.12
N THR A 316 13.40 18.47 -4.90
CA THR A 316 12.23 18.54 -4.00
C THR A 316 11.02 19.20 -4.66
N HIS A 317 11.24 20.12 -5.60
CA HIS A 317 10.19 20.87 -6.27
C HIS A 317 9.43 20.08 -7.36
N ASP A 318 10.04 19.03 -7.92
CA ASP A 318 9.45 18.15 -8.94
C ASP A 318 8.99 16.82 -8.31
N TYR A 319 8.96 16.76 -6.97
CA TYR A 319 8.71 15.51 -6.28
C TYR A 319 7.34 14.93 -6.61
N GLY A 320 6.30 15.77 -6.71
CA GLY A 320 4.96 15.33 -7.06
C GLY A 320 4.95 14.61 -8.41
N ARG A 321 5.59 15.19 -9.44
CA ARG A 321 5.73 14.60 -10.79
C ARG A 321 6.44 13.24 -10.75
N TYR A 322 7.60 13.14 -10.10
CA TYR A 322 8.37 11.90 -10.04
C TYR A 322 7.65 10.80 -9.27
N TYR A 323 7.13 11.14 -8.08
CA TYR A 323 6.34 10.25 -7.26
C TYR A 323 5.13 9.70 -8.01
N ALA A 324 4.33 10.58 -8.59
CA ALA A 324 3.15 10.22 -9.37
C ALA A 324 3.50 9.30 -10.54
N SER A 325 4.58 9.60 -11.27
CA SER A 325 5.00 8.80 -12.43
C SER A 325 5.39 7.38 -12.03
N ALA A 326 6.16 7.20 -10.95
CA ALA A 326 6.52 5.88 -10.45
C ALA A 326 5.29 5.09 -9.96
N TYR A 327 4.43 5.71 -9.15
CA TYR A 327 3.27 5.05 -8.58
C TYR A 327 2.18 4.74 -9.62
N THR A 328 2.11 5.50 -10.71
CA THR A 328 1.22 5.17 -11.83
C THR A 328 1.61 3.85 -12.47
N VAL A 329 2.91 3.56 -12.64
CA VAL A 329 3.35 2.25 -13.13
C VAL A 329 3.05 1.17 -12.08
N ALA A 330 3.31 1.45 -10.80
CA ALA A 330 3.04 0.54 -9.70
C ALA A 330 1.55 0.19 -9.54
N SER A 331 0.63 1.08 -9.98
CA SER A 331 -0.82 0.84 -9.96
C SER A 331 -1.23 -0.41 -10.73
N ILE A 332 -0.57 -0.68 -11.86
CA ILE A 332 -0.80 -1.88 -12.68
C ILE A 332 -0.37 -3.13 -11.91
N GLY A 333 0.69 -3.01 -11.10
CA GLY A 333 1.18 -4.08 -10.23
C GLY A 333 0.14 -4.43 -9.18
N CYS A 334 -0.41 -3.42 -8.50
CA CYS A 334 -1.45 -3.61 -7.49
C CYS A 334 -2.71 -4.29 -8.06
N LEU A 335 -3.10 -3.95 -9.29
CA LEU A 335 -4.27 -4.53 -9.97
C LEU A 335 -4.05 -6.00 -10.33
N THR A 336 -2.86 -6.35 -10.79
CA THR A 336 -2.55 -7.68 -11.34
C THR A 336 -2.05 -8.67 -10.30
N GLY A 337 -1.37 -8.20 -9.25
CA GLY A 337 -0.69 -9.06 -8.27
C GLY A 337 -1.64 -9.97 -7.50
N ILE A 338 -2.77 -9.44 -7.02
CA ILE A 338 -3.75 -10.21 -6.23
C ILE A 338 -4.44 -11.29 -7.10
N PRO A 339 -5.00 -11.00 -8.29
CA PRO A 339 -5.57 -12.03 -9.15
C PRO A 339 -4.57 -13.11 -9.59
N ILE A 340 -3.32 -12.73 -9.92
CA ILE A 340 -2.26 -13.69 -10.27
C ILE A 340 -2.00 -14.64 -9.10
N ALA A 341 -1.86 -14.11 -7.89
CA ALA A 341 -1.70 -14.93 -6.69
C ALA A 341 -2.92 -15.84 -6.44
N GLY A 342 -4.15 -15.35 -6.62
CA GLY A 342 -5.36 -16.15 -6.48
C GLY A 342 -5.40 -17.34 -7.44
N ASN A 343 -5.08 -17.11 -8.72
CA ASN A 343 -5.02 -18.17 -9.73
C ASN A 343 -3.87 -19.17 -9.47
N LEU A 344 -2.77 -18.72 -8.86
CA LEU A 344 -1.68 -19.62 -8.46
C LEU A 344 -2.12 -20.60 -7.36
N ILE A 345 -2.95 -20.17 -6.40
CA ILE A 345 -3.48 -21.06 -5.34
C ILE A 345 -4.37 -22.16 -5.94
N THR A 346 -5.24 -21.79 -6.88
CA THR A 346 -6.14 -22.75 -7.52
C THR A 346 -5.38 -23.72 -8.43
N SER A 347 -4.37 -23.25 -9.16
CA SER A 347 -3.58 -24.06 -10.10
C SER A 347 -2.62 -25.04 -9.43
N THR A 348 -2.24 -24.80 -8.17
CA THR A 348 -1.27 -25.61 -7.42
C THR A 348 -1.93 -26.70 -6.55
N GLY A 349 -3.21 -26.99 -6.78
CA GLY A 349 -3.96 -28.04 -6.09
C GLY A 349 -4.64 -27.59 -4.79
N GLY A 350 -4.59 -26.30 -4.44
CA GLY A 350 -5.25 -25.76 -3.26
C GLY A 350 -4.69 -26.25 -1.92
N GLY A 351 -5.45 -26.03 -0.84
CA GLY A 351 -5.04 -26.38 0.52
C GLY A 351 -3.80 -25.62 1.02
N ARG A 352 -3.28 -26.00 2.19
CA ARG A 352 -2.13 -25.30 2.81
C ARG A 352 -0.89 -25.38 1.92
N ARG A 353 -0.65 -26.55 1.31
CA ARG A 353 0.51 -26.78 0.44
C ARG A 353 0.44 -25.96 -0.84
N GLY A 354 -0.73 -25.79 -1.45
CA GLY A 354 -0.91 -24.99 -2.67
C GLY A 354 -0.44 -23.53 -2.55
N TYR A 355 -0.25 -23.00 -1.34
CA TYR A 355 0.34 -21.67 -1.18
C TYR A 355 1.81 -21.58 -1.62
N TRP A 356 2.51 -22.70 -1.82
CA TRP A 356 3.91 -22.68 -2.26
C TRP A 356 4.13 -21.82 -3.51
N GLY A 357 3.23 -21.89 -4.49
CA GLY A 357 3.34 -21.13 -5.74
C GLY A 357 3.22 -19.63 -5.52
N VAL A 358 2.30 -19.21 -4.65
CA VAL A 358 2.12 -17.80 -4.26
C VAL A 358 3.31 -17.29 -3.45
N ILE A 359 3.81 -18.11 -2.54
CA ILE A 359 4.97 -17.77 -1.69
C ILE A 359 6.22 -17.58 -2.56
N LEU A 360 6.44 -18.48 -3.54
CA LEU A 360 7.53 -18.33 -4.50
C LEU A 360 7.35 -17.09 -5.38
N PHE A 361 6.14 -16.79 -5.85
CA PHE A 361 5.88 -15.59 -6.63
C PHE A 361 6.19 -14.31 -5.82
N ALA A 362 5.77 -14.24 -4.56
CA ALA A 362 6.10 -13.13 -3.66
C ALA A 362 7.61 -13.05 -3.39
N GLY A 363 8.26 -14.18 -3.12
CA GLY A 363 9.69 -14.22 -2.85
C GLY A 363 10.55 -13.85 -4.07
N LEU A 364 10.21 -14.34 -5.27
CA LEU A 364 10.89 -13.95 -6.52
C LEU A 364 10.69 -12.46 -6.82
N SER A 365 9.52 -11.91 -6.50
CA SER A 365 9.25 -10.47 -6.62
C SER A 365 10.13 -9.66 -5.65
N TYR A 366 10.35 -10.15 -4.42
CA TYR A 366 11.31 -9.53 -3.49
C TYR A 366 12.76 -9.63 -3.98
N VAL A 367 13.18 -10.76 -4.54
CA VAL A 367 14.54 -10.94 -5.10
C VAL A 367 14.79 -9.98 -6.25
N THR A 368 13.85 -9.87 -7.19
CA THR A 368 13.97 -8.96 -8.34
C THR A 368 13.95 -7.51 -7.90
N ALA A 369 13.06 -7.14 -6.98
CA ALA A 369 13.06 -5.82 -6.35
C ALA A 369 14.40 -5.51 -5.66
N PHE A 370 14.96 -6.46 -4.90
CA PHE A 370 16.25 -6.32 -4.23
C PHE A 370 17.37 -6.03 -5.24
N ALA A 371 17.41 -6.79 -6.35
CA ALA A 371 18.36 -6.55 -7.43
C ALA A 371 18.22 -5.15 -8.04
N CYS A 372 16.98 -4.67 -8.24
CA CYS A 372 16.73 -3.30 -8.73
C CYS A 372 17.28 -2.23 -7.78
N PHE A 373 17.00 -2.30 -6.47
CA PHE A 373 17.49 -1.30 -5.51
C PHE A 373 19.01 -1.34 -5.34
N VAL A 374 19.60 -2.53 -5.33
CA VAL A 374 21.07 -2.70 -5.29
C VAL A 374 21.70 -2.12 -6.54
N TRP A 375 21.14 -2.38 -7.72
CA TRP A 375 21.64 -1.84 -8.97
C TRP A 375 21.62 -0.31 -8.98
N VAL A 376 20.50 0.31 -8.58
CA VAL A 376 20.40 1.78 -8.49
C VAL A 376 21.44 2.34 -7.52
N ARG A 377 21.60 1.70 -6.36
CA ARG A 377 22.56 2.13 -5.35
C ARG A 377 24.00 2.07 -5.84
N ILE A 378 24.36 1.00 -6.55
CA ILE A 378 25.70 0.81 -7.13
C ILE A 378 25.94 1.80 -8.27
N ARG A 379 24.95 2.01 -9.14
CA ARG A 379 25.08 2.92 -10.29
C ARG A 379 25.23 4.37 -9.87
N VAL A 380 24.46 4.84 -8.88
CA VAL A 380 24.45 6.26 -8.49
C VAL A 380 25.57 6.60 -7.49
N LYS A 381 25.94 5.66 -6.61
CA LYS A 381 26.84 5.95 -5.47
C LYS A 381 27.95 4.91 -5.24
N GLY A 382 28.09 3.92 -6.13
CA GLY A 382 29.12 2.88 -6.05
C GLY A 382 28.84 1.80 -4.99
N TRP A 383 29.76 0.83 -4.89
CA TRP A 383 29.61 -0.39 -4.08
C TRP A 383 29.75 -0.17 -2.56
N ASN A 384 30.24 0.98 -2.12
CA ASN A 384 30.48 1.21 -0.71
C ASN A 384 29.16 1.44 0.05
N MET A 385 28.68 0.40 0.74
CA MET A 385 27.47 0.43 1.56
C MET A 385 27.59 1.33 2.79
N ARG A 386 28.80 1.77 3.17
CA ARG A 386 28.99 2.77 4.23
C ARG A 386 28.64 4.18 3.79
N THR A 387 28.56 4.44 2.49
CA THR A 387 28.14 5.75 1.98
C THR A 387 26.65 5.91 2.28
N VAL A 388 26.34 6.91 3.11
CA VAL A 388 24.98 7.31 3.47
C VAL A 388 24.41 8.11 2.29
N TRP A 389 23.41 7.55 1.62
CA TRP A 389 22.71 8.21 0.53
C TRP A 389 21.23 8.37 0.84
#